data_AF-A0A540MHB5-F1
#
_entry.id   AF-A0A540MHB5-F1
#
_cell.length_a   1.000
_cell.length_b   1.000
_cell.length_c   1.000
_cell.angle_alpha   90.00
_cell.angle_beta   90.00
_cell.angle_gamma   90.00
#
_symmetry.space_group_name_H-M   'P 1'
#
loop_
_entity.id
_entity.type
_entity.pdbx_description
1 polymer ?
#
loop_
_entity_poly.entity_id
_entity_poly.type
_entity_poly.pdbx_seq_one_letter_code
_entity_poly.pdbx_strand_id
1 'polypeptide(L)'
;MISSYLSNESQLDDHTIHLLFSANRWEKRSLMESKLKSGTTLVVDRYSYSGVAFSSAKGLDIEWCKAPEIGLLAPDLVVYLDIPPEKAAERGGYGGERYEQLEFQKKVGQNYQVLRGPTWKVVC
;
A
#
# COMPACT_ATOMS: atom_id res chain seq x y z
N MET A 1 -16.15 5.68 -0.47
CA MET A 1 -15.86 4.78 -1.61
C MET A 1 -14.77 3.77 -1.27
N ILE A 2 -13.52 4.19 -1.03
CA ILE A 2 -12.44 3.26 -0.63
C ILE A 2 -12.75 2.55 0.70
N SER A 3 -13.17 3.31 1.73
CA SER A 3 -13.53 2.74 3.04
C SER A 3 -14.62 1.67 2.94
N SER A 4 -15.74 1.98 2.26
CA SER A 4 -16.84 1.04 2.01
C SER A 4 -16.41 -0.22 1.24
N TYR A 5 -15.39 -0.12 0.37
CA TYR A 5 -14.86 -1.28 -0.34
C TYR A 5 -14.06 -2.20 0.61
N LEU A 6 -13.25 -1.60 1.49
CA LEU A 6 -12.46 -2.32 2.49
C LEU A 6 -13.33 -3.00 3.55
N SER A 7 -14.43 -2.34 3.95
CA SER A 7 -15.43 -2.90 4.87
C SER A 7 -16.40 -3.89 4.24
N ASN A 8 -16.16 -4.32 2.99
CA ASN A 8 -17.02 -5.24 2.22
C ASN A 8 -18.45 -4.73 1.93
N GLU A 9 -18.73 -3.45 2.14
CA GLU A 9 -20.03 -2.84 1.85
C GLU A 9 -20.23 -2.52 0.35
N SER A 10 -19.15 -2.51 -0.45
CA SER A 10 -19.23 -2.32 -1.89
C SER A 10 -18.31 -3.26 -2.66
N GLN A 11 -18.76 -3.66 -3.85
CA GLN A 11 -17.93 -4.40 -4.82
C GLN A 11 -17.51 -3.46 -5.94
N LEU A 12 -16.23 -3.45 -6.23
CA LEU A 12 -15.62 -2.70 -7.32
C LEU A 12 -14.63 -3.61 -8.04
N ASP A 13 -14.49 -3.41 -9.34
CA ASP A 13 -13.45 -4.02 -10.14
C ASP A 13 -12.05 -3.67 -9.60
N ASP A 14 -11.12 -4.62 -9.71
CA ASP A 14 -9.79 -4.50 -9.12
C ASP A 14 -8.92 -3.41 -9.77
N HIS A 15 -9.10 -3.15 -11.07
CA HIS A 15 -8.44 -2.03 -11.75
C HIS A 15 -9.03 -0.70 -11.26
N THR A 16 -10.35 -0.64 -11.14
CA THR A 16 -11.05 0.56 -10.65
C THR A 16 -10.61 0.94 -9.25
N ILE A 17 -10.62 0.00 -8.29
CA ILE A 17 -10.20 0.30 -6.91
C ILE A 17 -8.71 0.63 -6.83
N HIS A 18 -7.86 0.00 -7.65
CA HIS A 18 -6.44 0.35 -7.72
C HIS A 18 -6.23 1.81 -8.15
N LEU A 19 -6.93 2.24 -9.20
CA LEU A 19 -6.86 3.62 -9.67
C LEU A 19 -7.42 4.60 -8.63
N LEU A 20 -8.49 4.24 -7.90
CA LEU A 20 -8.99 5.07 -6.81
C LEU A 20 -7.97 5.24 -5.67
N PHE A 21 -7.26 4.17 -5.30
CA PHE A 21 -6.16 4.27 -4.32
C PHE A 21 -5.03 5.17 -4.82
N SER A 22 -4.67 5.08 -6.09
CA SER A 22 -3.65 5.94 -6.70
C SER A 22 -4.10 7.41 -6.72
N ALA A 23 -5.32 7.67 -7.19
CA ALA A 23 -5.93 9.00 -7.22
C ALA A 23 -5.98 9.64 -5.81
N ASN A 24 -6.25 8.85 -4.77
CA ASN A 24 -6.24 9.34 -3.39
C ASN A 24 -4.86 9.86 -2.95
N ARG A 25 -3.76 9.23 -3.40
CA ARG A 25 -2.40 9.73 -3.15
C ARG A 25 -2.09 10.98 -3.96
N TRP A 26 -2.48 10.99 -5.23
CA TRP A 26 -2.31 12.15 -6.13
C TRP A 26 -2.99 13.41 -5.61
N GLU A 27 -4.20 13.28 -5.05
CA GLU A 27 -4.91 14.42 -4.44
C GLU A 27 -4.08 15.10 -3.33
N LYS A 28 -3.27 14.33 -2.59
CA LYS A 28 -2.43 14.87 -1.49
C LYS A 28 -1.06 15.35 -1.94
N ARG A 29 -0.64 15.09 -3.19
CA ARG A 29 0.72 15.36 -3.68
C ARG A 29 1.16 16.81 -3.45
N SER A 30 0.36 17.78 -3.90
CA SER A 30 0.71 19.20 -3.80
C SER A 30 0.82 19.68 -2.35
N LEU A 31 -0.02 19.14 -1.46
CA LEU A 31 0.04 19.44 -0.02
C LEU A 31 1.32 18.87 0.61
N MET A 32 1.64 17.61 0.31
CA MET A 32 2.85 16.96 0.80
C MET A 32 4.10 17.71 0.32
N GLU A 33 4.14 18.07 -0.96
CA GLU A 33 5.26 18.83 -1.54
C GLU A 33 5.45 20.18 -0.86
N SER A 34 4.37 20.91 -0.61
CA SER A 34 4.41 22.20 0.10
C SER A 34 4.95 22.06 1.54
N LYS A 35 4.50 21.04 2.27
CA LYS A 35 4.96 20.77 3.64
C LYS A 35 6.45 20.38 3.68
N LEU A 36 6.90 19.56 2.74
CA LEU A 36 8.32 19.20 2.64
C LEU A 36 9.18 20.43 2.32
N LYS A 37 8.75 21.27 1.37
CA LYS A 37 9.45 22.51 1.02
C LYS A 37 9.50 23.52 2.18
N SER A 38 8.54 23.48 3.10
CA SER A 38 8.56 24.30 4.31
C SER A 38 9.42 23.71 5.44
N GLY A 39 10.18 22.64 5.19
CA GLY A 39 11.02 21.97 6.18
C GLY A 39 10.28 21.01 7.12
N THR A 40 9.02 20.65 6.83
CA THR A 40 8.27 19.67 7.63
C THR A 40 8.59 18.26 7.18
N THR A 41 9.02 17.39 8.08
CA THR A 41 9.13 15.94 7.80
C THR A 41 7.75 15.30 7.82
N LEU A 42 7.46 14.43 6.85
CA LEU A 42 6.19 13.71 6.75
C LEU A 42 6.38 12.24 7.11
N VAL A 43 5.59 11.76 8.07
CA VAL A 43 5.45 10.33 8.35
C VAL A 43 4.14 9.87 7.72
N VAL A 44 4.24 8.95 6.76
CA VAL A 44 3.09 8.48 5.98
C VAL A 44 2.88 7.00 6.24
N ASP A 45 1.73 6.67 6.86
CA ASP A 45 1.31 5.28 7.02
C ASP A 45 0.69 4.78 5.72
N ARG A 46 1.41 3.85 5.06
CA ARG A 46 1.14 3.29 3.73
C ARG A 46 1.22 4.33 2.59
N TYR A 47 1.92 3.96 1.52
CA TYR A 47 2.05 4.79 0.33
C TYR A 47 1.95 3.95 -0.95
N SER A 48 2.62 4.36 -2.03
CA SER A 48 2.58 3.69 -3.34
C SER A 48 2.85 2.19 -3.29
N TYR A 49 3.82 1.75 -2.49
CA TYR A 49 4.18 0.33 -2.38
C TYR A 49 3.01 -0.55 -1.94
N SER A 50 2.17 -0.07 -1.02
CA SER A 50 0.95 -0.77 -0.61
C SER A 50 -0.02 -0.95 -1.77
N GLY A 51 -0.23 0.10 -2.57
CA GLY A 51 -1.11 0.03 -3.74
C GLY A 51 -0.65 -1.03 -4.74
N VAL A 52 0.66 -1.05 -5.03
CA VAL A 52 1.24 -2.03 -5.96
C VAL A 52 1.19 -3.44 -5.40
N ALA A 53 1.63 -3.66 -4.15
CA ALA A 53 1.73 -4.99 -3.55
C ALA A 53 0.36 -5.67 -3.42
N PHE A 54 -0.67 -4.93 -2.97
CA PHE A 54 -2.02 -5.48 -2.80
C PHE A 54 -2.72 -5.75 -4.13
N SER A 55 -2.62 -4.85 -5.09
CA SER A 55 -3.28 -5.05 -6.39
C SER A 55 -2.61 -6.15 -7.21
N SER A 56 -1.28 -6.24 -7.20
CA SER A 56 -0.58 -7.35 -7.85
C SER A 56 -0.86 -8.70 -7.17
N ALA A 57 -1.07 -8.73 -5.85
CA ALA A 57 -1.45 -9.96 -5.14
C ALA A 57 -2.83 -10.49 -5.54
N LYS A 58 -3.69 -9.63 -6.12
CA LYS A 58 -4.98 -10.02 -6.71
C LYS A 58 -4.87 -10.53 -8.14
N GLY A 59 -3.69 -10.45 -8.76
CA GLY A 59 -3.42 -10.92 -10.12
C GLY A 59 -3.31 -9.81 -11.17
N LEU A 60 -3.27 -8.54 -10.77
CA LEU A 60 -2.95 -7.46 -11.71
C LEU A 60 -1.45 -7.46 -12.03
N ASP A 61 -1.10 -7.05 -13.24
CA ASP A 61 0.29 -6.90 -13.65
C ASP A 61 1.01 -5.85 -12.78
N ILE A 62 2.21 -6.19 -12.32
CA ILE A 62 2.95 -5.35 -11.37
C ILE A 62 3.43 -4.03 -12.02
N GLU A 63 3.77 -4.05 -13.31
CA GLU A 63 4.19 -2.85 -14.04
C GLU A 63 2.99 -1.95 -14.33
N TRP A 64 1.84 -2.53 -14.66
CA TRP A 64 0.58 -1.80 -14.73
C TRP A 64 0.24 -1.14 -13.40
N CYS A 65 0.40 -1.84 -12.26
CA CYS A 65 0.16 -1.26 -10.94
C CYS A 65 1.15 -0.13 -10.57
N LYS A 66 2.38 -0.15 -11.10
CA LYS A 66 3.36 0.92 -10.89
C LYS A 66 3.05 2.16 -11.72
N ALA A 67 2.48 2.00 -12.91
CA ALA A 67 2.30 3.10 -13.86
C ALA A 67 1.50 4.29 -13.29
N PRO A 68 0.38 4.11 -12.54
CA PRO A 68 -0.34 5.21 -11.90
C PRO A 68 0.47 5.95 -10.82
N GLU A 69 1.52 5.34 -10.27
CA GLU A 69 2.32 5.92 -9.18
C GLU A 69 3.49 6.78 -9.69
N ILE A 70 3.81 6.71 -10.99
CA ILE A 70 4.96 7.41 -11.58
C ILE A 70 4.73 8.93 -11.50
N GLY A 71 5.62 9.63 -10.78
CA GLY A 71 5.57 11.08 -10.59
C GLY A 71 5.05 11.54 -9.22
N LEU A 72 4.59 10.62 -8.37
CA LEU A 72 4.44 10.86 -6.94
C LEU A 72 5.80 11.15 -6.27
N LEU A 73 5.75 11.74 -5.08
CA LEU A 73 6.96 12.10 -4.34
C LEU A 73 7.66 10.82 -3.87
N ALA A 74 8.93 10.67 -4.23
CA ALA A 74 9.73 9.53 -3.79
C ALA A 74 10.06 9.68 -2.30
N PRO A 75 9.84 8.65 -1.46
CA PRO A 75 10.22 8.70 -0.06
C PRO A 75 11.73 8.56 0.11
N ASP A 76 12.32 9.36 0.99
CA ASP A 76 13.75 9.27 1.37
C ASP A 76 14.05 7.98 2.16
N LEU A 77 13.06 7.47 2.90
CA LEU A 77 13.15 6.27 3.72
C LEU A 77 11.82 5.50 3.67
N VAL A 78 11.92 4.17 3.49
CA VAL A 78 10.77 3.26 3.61
C VAL A 78 11.04 2.31 4.77
N VAL A 79 10.20 2.37 5.80
CA VAL A 79 10.26 1.42 6.93
C VAL A 79 9.30 0.27 6.65
N TYR A 80 9.84 -0.93 6.44
CA TYR A 80 9.04 -2.14 6.25
C TYR A 80 9.03 -2.94 7.54
N LEU A 81 7.85 -3.05 8.15
CA LEU A 81 7.62 -3.84 9.36
C LEU A 81 7.38 -5.29 8.95
N ASP A 82 8.41 -6.12 9.06
CA ASP A 82 8.38 -7.52 8.63
C ASP A 82 7.88 -8.41 9.77
N ILE A 83 6.60 -8.78 9.69
CA ILE A 83 5.94 -9.62 10.68
C ILE A 83 5.35 -10.83 9.96
N PRO A 84 5.63 -12.07 10.43
CA PRO A 84 5.01 -13.27 9.89
C PRO A 84 3.48 -13.15 9.89
N PRO A 85 2.78 -13.48 8.79
CA PRO A 85 1.33 -13.41 8.72
C PRO A 85 0.61 -14.15 9.86
N GLU A 86 1.20 -15.25 10.33
CA GLU A 86 0.70 -16.04 11.46
C GLU A 86 0.71 -15.23 12.77
N LYS A 87 1.81 -14.51 13.05
CA LYS A 87 1.93 -13.62 14.21
C LYS A 87 1.07 -12.36 14.08
N ALA A 88 0.88 -11.87 12.85
CA ALA A 88 -0.01 -10.76 12.59
C ALA A 88 -1.47 -11.15 12.87
N ALA A 89 -1.86 -12.39 12.54
CA ALA A 89 -3.21 -12.90 12.78
C ALA A 89 -3.54 -13.11 14.26
N GLU A 90 -2.54 -13.29 15.13
CA GLU A 90 -2.72 -13.33 16.58
C GLU A 90 -3.12 -11.96 17.18
N ARG A 91 -2.89 -10.86 16.44
CA ARG A 91 -3.32 -9.52 16.87
C ARG A 91 -4.82 -9.40 16.67
N GLY A 92 -5.54 -9.03 17.74
CA GLY A 92 -7.01 -8.96 17.72
C GLY A 92 -7.55 -8.11 16.58
N GLY A 93 -8.64 -8.56 15.95
CA GLY A 93 -9.30 -7.89 14.83
C GLY A 93 -9.03 -8.53 13.46
N TYR A 94 -8.11 -9.50 13.36
CA TYR A 94 -7.81 -10.19 12.11
C TYR A 94 -9.00 -10.98 11.55
N GLY A 95 -9.33 -10.74 10.28
CA GLY A 95 -10.38 -11.43 9.52
C GLY A 95 -11.65 -10.60 9.33
N GLY A 96 -11.68 -9.36 9.84
CA GLY A 96 -12.82 -8.44 9.69
C GLY A 96 -12.81 -7.69 8.36
N GLU A 97 -11.65 -7.47 7.76
CA GLU A 97 -11.51 -6.72 6.51
C GLU A 97 -11.21 -7.60 5.29
N ARG A 98 -11.53 -7.08 4.09
CA ARG A 98 -11.42 -7.79 2.80
C ARG A 98 -10.08 -8.49 2.55
N TYR A 99 -8.98 -7.97 3.08
CA TYR A 99 -7.63 -8.47 2.81
C TYR A 99 -7.02 -9.28 3.95
N GLU A 100 -7.74 -9.49 5.05
CA GLU A 100 -7.23 -10.20 6.23
C GLU A 100 -7.39 -11.72 6.08
N GLN A 101 -6.83 -12.24 5.00
CA GLN A 101 -6.75 -13.67 4.72
C GLN A 101 -5.28 -14.09 4.66
N LEU A 102 -4.92 -15.15 5.38
CA LEU A 102 -3.53 -15.58 5.55
C LEU A 102 -2.81 -15.78 4.21
N GLU A 103 -3.46 -16.51 3.30
CA GLU A 103 -2.90 -16.81 1.98
C GLU A 103 -2.74 -15.56 1.10
N PHE A 104 -3.64 -14.59 1.24
CA PHE A 104 -3.53 -13.31 0.56
C PHE A 104 -2.37 -12.48 1.12
N GLN A 105 -2.24 -12.42 2.46
CA GLN A 105 -1.15 -11.70 3.12
C GLN A 105 0.23 -12.29 2.79
N LYS A 106 0.34 -13.61 2.61
CA LYS A 106 1.57 -14.25 2.12
C LYS A 106 1.95 -13.76 0.72
N LYS A 107 0.99 -13.67 -0.22
CA LYS A 107 1.23 -13.13 -1.57
C LYS A 107 1.63 -11.66 -1.54
N VAL A 108 0.95 -10.86 -0.72
CA VAL A 108 1.31 -9.44 -0.51
C VAL A 108 2.74 -9.32 0.00
N GLY A 109 3.12 -10.14 1.00
CA GLY A 109 4.49 -10.19 1.52
C GLY A 109 5.54 -10.50 0.45
N GLN A 110 5.27 -11.47 -0.43
CA GLN A 110 6.14 -11.79 -1.57
C GLN A 110 6.32 -10.59 -2.51
N ASN A 111 5.23 -9.88 -2.83
CA ASN A 111 5.29 -8.69 -3.68
C ASN A 111 6.08 -7.55 -3.02
N TYR A 112 5.99 -7.38 -1.70
CA TYR A 112 6.82 -6.43 -0.96
C TYR A 112 8.32 -6.74 -1.09
N GLN A 113 8.70 -8.01 -1.07
CA GLN A 113 10.12 -8.40 -1.27
C GLN A 113 10.62 -8.04 -2.67
N VAL A 114 9.78 -8.17 -3.70
CA VAL A 114 10.11 -7.78 -5.09
C VAL A 114 10.22 -6.27 -5.24
N LEU A 115 9.40 -5.50 -4.54
CA LEU A 115 9.38 -4.03 -4.59
C LEU A 115 10.48 -3.36 -3.75
N ARG A 116 11.23 -4.15 -2.97
CA ARG A 116 12.24 -3.63 -2.05
C ARG A 116 13.32 -2.86 -2.80
N GLY A 117 13.60 -1.64 -2.33
CA GLY A 117 14.60 -0.75 -2.89
C GLY A 117 15.75 -0.40 -1.93
N PRO A 118 16.71 0.41 -2.38
CA PRO A 118 17.87 0.82 -1.58
C PRO A 118 17.51 1.69 -0.36
N THR A 119 16.39 2.42 -0.41
CA THR A 119 15.91 3.28 0.68
C THR A 119 15.15 2.51 1.77
N TRP A 120 15.06 1.19 1.67
CA TRP A 120 14.26 0.38 2.60
C TRP A 120 15.05 -0.01 3.85
N LYS A 121 14.42 0.15 5.00
CA LYS A 121 14.85 -0.38 6.29
C LYS A 121 13.82 -1.38 6.78
N VAL A 122 14.24 -2.62 6.91
CA VAL A 122 13.40 -3.69 7.47
C VAL A 122 13.54 -3.67 8.98
N VAL A 123 12.40 -3.70 9.67
CA VAL A 123 12.30 -3.75 11.12
C VAL A 123 11.48 -4.98 11.47
N CYS A 124 12.03 -5.84 12.32
CA CYS A 124 11.43 -7.11 12.76
C CYS A 124 11.03 -7.09 14.23
#